data_AF-B2J2U2-F1
#
_entry.id   AF-B2J2U2-F1
#
_cell.length_a   1.000
_cell.length_b   1.000
_cell.length_c   1.000
_cell.angle_alpha   90.00
_cell.angle_beta   90.00
_cell.angle_gamma   90.00
#
_symmetry.space_group_name_H-M   'P 1'
#
loop_
_entity.id
_entity.type
_entity.pdbx_description
1 polymer ?
#
loop_
_entity_poly.entity_id
_entity_poly.type
_entity_poly.pdbx_seq_one_letter_code
_entity_poly.pdbx_strand_id
1 'polypeptide(L)'
;MKLEDFRTNDLGEAYIWFPHLGNETDPGSRVLLTYPNFAIKAFYLSCQNLELLEHSKEAINQGNTCSTAVALWFLTCESYINAILKAGCLQSSIPFSNYRDRDLKARISGVFDVLKLVKEDFYKSGIYPKLQEFMEFRNEIFHDRSLGDERNFSKTSFSPIPFLCNQVDVVQATIIVLELCTAFRRVLPNCDLMPDIFVETNGSFGFIKFDNMYSNLIRPFFGQALAKHTLSSDLLLEPIVFTLPCTKIIPKGSIKVISKALPDSKFNFKANSNTTTIGTNLMNCVRENISFNTSNQFQLPNYMSIT
;
A
#
# COMPACT_ATOMS: atom_id res chain seq x y z
N MET A 1 19.57 0.10 26.42
CA MET A 1 19.29 0.16 24.98
C MET A 1 18.25 1.24 24.77
N LYS A 2 18.46 2.12 23.80
CA LYS A 2 17.50 3.15 23.38
C LYS A 2 16.63 2.60 22.25
N LEU A 3 15.41 3.11 22.09
CA LEU A 3 14.55 2.69 20.96
C LEU A 3 15.21 3.06 19.62
N GLU A 4 15.95 4.17 19.58
CA GLU A 4 16.76 4.63 18.46
C GLU A 4 17.78 3.59 17.99
N ASP A 5 18.34 2.80 18.91
CA ASP A 5 19.37 1.81 18.59
C ASP A 5 18.81 0.73 17.63
N PHE A 6 17.50 0.44 17.73
CA PHE A 6 16.81 -0.54 16.87
C PHE A 6 16.55 -0.05 15.44
N ARG A 7 16.78 1.23 15.10
CA ARG A 7 16.57 1.75 13.73
C ARG A 7 17.49 1.11 12.69
N THR A 8 18.56 0.46 13.14
CA THR A 8 19.51 -0.29 12.29
C THR A 8 19.25 -1.80 12.27
N ASN A 9 18.15 -2.24 12.88
CA ASN A 9 17.73 -3.63 12.86
C ASN A 9 16.94 -3.90 11.58
N ASP A 10 17.52 -4.67 10.67
CA ASP A 10 16.92 -5.09 9.39
C ASP A 10 16.23 -6.45 9.47
N LEU A 11 15.91 -6.93 10.69
CA LEU A 11 15.14 -8.15 10.89
C LEU A 11 13.80 -8.07 10.17
N GLY A 12 13.48 -9.08 9.36
CA GLY A 12 12.25 -9.16 8.59
C GLY A 12 12.23 -8.34 7.30
N GLU A 13 13.23 -7.47 7.05
CA GLU A 13 13.34 -6.77 5.77
C GLU A 13 13.62 -7.77 4.64
N ALA A 14 13.02 -7.54 3.47
CA ALA A 14 13.13 -8.41 2.32
C ALA A 14 13.94 -7.76 1.19
N TYR A 15 14.83 -8.53 0.57
CA TYR A 15 15.71 -8.06 -0.49
C TYR A 15 15.68 -9.01 -1.69
N ILE A 16 15.77 -8.46 -2.90
CA ILE A 16 16.24 -9.20 -4.07
C ILE A 16 17.76 -9.13 -4.07
N TRP A 17 18.43 -10.26 -3.93
CA TRP A 17 19.90 -10.37 -3.93
C TRP A 17 20.40 -10.99 -5.24
N PHE A 18 21.50 -10.43 -5.74
CA PHE A 18 22.21 -10.81 -6.97
C PHE A 18 23.58 -11.41 -6.59
N PRO A 19 23.72 -12.74 -6.45
CA PRO A 19 24.95 -13.36 -5.93
C PRO A 19 26.20 -13.10 -6.76
N HIS A 20 26.03 -12.87 -8.07
CA HIS A 20 27.14 -12.59 -8.97
C HIS A 20 27.74 -11.18 -8.81
N LEU A 21 27.06 -10.29 -8.07
CA LEU A 21 27.52 -8.92 -7.80
C LEU A 21 28.17 -8.76 -6.42
N GLY A 22 27.98 -9.73 -5.51
CA GLY A 22 28.52 -9.68 -4.15
C GLY A 22 27.75 -10.56 -3.18
N ASN A 23 28.14 -10.48 -1.91
CA ASN A 23 27.52 -11.22 -0.80
C ASN A 23 26.16 -10.62 -0.42
N GLU A 24 25.38 -11.34 0.38
CA GLU A 24 24.01 -10.98 0.80
C GLU A 24 23.92 -9.70 1.65
N THR A 25 25.03 -9.28 2.25
CA THR A 25 25.14 -8.07 3.07
C THR A 25 25.58 -6.84 2.28
N ASP A 26 26.11 -7.02 1.06
CA ASP A 26 26.66 -5.93 0.26
C ASP A 26 25.53 -5.05 -0.29
N PRO A 27 25.45 -3.75 0.03
CA PRO A 27 24.36 -2.89 -0.44
C PRO A 27 24.27 -2.80 -1.97
N GLY A 28 25.40 -2.95 -2.67
CA GLY A 28 25.46 -2.92 -4.13
C GLY A 28 24.99 -4.21 -4.82
N SER A 29 24.82 -5.31 -4.08
CA SER A 29 24.37 -6.60 -4.65
C SER A 29 22.87 -6.86 -4.42
N ARG A 30 22.16 -5.94 -3.77
CA ARG A 30 20.78 -6.17 -3.31
C ARG A 30 19.84 -4.98 -3.53
N VAL A 31 18.57 -5.28 -3.70
CA VAL A 31 17.48 -4.30 -3.81
C VAL A 31 16.49 -4.54 -2.67
N LEU A 32 16.36 -3.57 -1.78
CA LEU A 32 15.37 -3.60 -0.70
C LEU A 32 13.94 -3.49 -1.25
N LEU A 33 13.05 -4.36 -0.76
CA LEU A 33 11.63 -4.38 -1.10
C LEU A 33 10.83 -3.62 -0.03
N THR A 34 10.60 -2.32 -0.22
CA THR A 34 9.87 -1.51 0.79
C THR A 34 8.36 -1.48 0.58
N TYR A 35 7.86 -1.92 -0.58
CA TYR A 35 6.43 -1.93 -0.88
C TYR A 35 5.59 -2.78 0.09
N PRO A 36 6.07 -3.89 0.70
CA PRO A 36 5.28 -4.61 1.71
C PRO A 36 4.96 -3.73 2.94
N ASN A 37 5.88 -2.84 3.34
CA ASN A 37 5.67 -1.95 4.49
C ASN A 37 4.49 -1.00 4.26
N PHE A 38 4.37 -0.45 3.04
CA PHE A 38 3.25 0.39 2.65
C PHE A 38 1.97 -0.42 2.46
N ALA A 39 2.06 -1.59 1.82
CA ALA A 39 0.91 -2.47 1.57
C ALA A 39 0.27 -2.94 2.88
N ILE A 40 1.06 -3.33 3.88
CA ILE A 40 0.59 -3.75 5.21
C ILE A 40 -0.18 -2.60 5.87
N LYS A 41 0.38 -1.39 5.90
CA LYS A 41 -0.30 -0.24 6.52
C LYS A 41 -1.56 0.16 5.77
N ALA A 42 -1.51 0.19 4.43
CA ALA A 42 -2.67 0.46 3.58
C ALA A 42 -3.78 -0.56 3.82
N PHE A 43 -3.43 -1.85 3.90
CA PHE A 43 -4.34 -2.94 4.18
C PHE A 43 -5.07 -2.77 5.51
N TYR A 44 -4.34 -2.57 6.61
CA TYR A 44 -4.95 -2.41 7.93
C TYR A 44 -5.83 -1.15 8.04
N LEU A 45 -5.39 -0.03 7.45
CA LEU A 45 -6.23 1.17 7.40
C LEU A 45 -7.47 0.98 6.52
N SER A 46 -7.37 0.17 5.46
CA SER A 46 -8.53 -0.20 4.65
C SER A 46 -9.54 -0.99 5.47
N CYS A 47 -9.09 -2.00 6.22
CA CYS A 47 -9.95 -2.75 7.13
C CYS A 47 -10.58 -1.86 8.20
N GLN A 48 -9.83 -0.94 8.81
CA GLN A 48 -10.39 0.02 9.78
C GLN A 48 -11.46 0.93 9.14
N ASN A 49 -11.25 1.39 7.90
CA ASN A 49 -12.26 2.17 7.18
C ASN A 49 -13.53 1.36 6.89
N LEU A 50 -13.40 0.06 6.62
CA LEU A 50 -14.53 -0.85 6.45
C LEU A 50 -15.24 -1.15 7.79
N GLU A 51 -14.49 -1.31 8.88
CA GLU A 51 -15.05 -1.45 10.23
C GLU A 51 -15.84 -0.21 10.64
N LEU A 52 -15.37 1.00 10.30
CA LEU A 52 -16.11 2.23 10.55
C LEU A 52 -17.43 2.28 9.77
N LEU A 53 -17.41 1.89 8.49
CA LEU A 53 -18.62 1.73 7.68
C LEU A 53 -19.56 0.70 8.33
N GLU A 54 -19.03 -0.43 8.79
CA GLU A 54 -19.82 -1.49 9.40
C GLU A 54 -20.48 -1.05 10.73
N HIS A 55 -19.77 -0.30 11.58
CA HIS A 55 -20.22 -0.01 12.94
C HIS A 55 -21.02 1.29 13.11
N SER A 56 -20.87 2.28 12.25
CA SER A 56 -21.45 3.61 12.50
C SER A 56 -22.35 4.10 11.37
N LYS A 57 -23.64 4.29 11.71
CA LYS A 57 -24.60 4.97 10.84
C LYS A 57 -24.26 6.45 10.68
N GLU A 58 -23.66 7.03 11.72
CA GLU A 58 -23.23 8.42 11.76
C GLU A 58 -22.05 8.66 10.82
N ALA A 59 -21.08 7.73 10.77
CA ALA A 59 -19.95 7.78 9.86
C ALA A 59 -20.37 7.71 8.38
N ILE A 60 -21.42 6.95 8.06
CA ILE A 60 -22.01 6.91 6.71
C ILE A 60 -22.54 8.29 6.31
N ASN A 61 -23.24 8.97 7.22
CA ASN A 61 -23.92 10.23 6.94
C ASN A 61 -23.02 11.48 7.03
N GLN A 62 -21.84 11.36 7.62
CA GLN A 62 -20.92 12.50 7.85
C GLN A 62 -19.70 12.50 6.93
N GLY A 63 -19.52 11.46 6.12
CA GLY A 63 -18.32 11.25 5.32
C GLY A 63 -17.15 10.82 6.19
N ASN A 64 -16.44 9.78 5.78
CA ASN A 64 -15.21 9.36 6.42
C ASN A 64 -14.06 9.62 5.45
N THR A 65 -13.14 10.52 5.76
CA THR A 65 -12.01 10.81 4.89
C THR A 65 -11.06 9.63 4.89
N CYS A 66 -11.08 8.83 3.82
CA CYS A 66 -10.24 7.64 3.71
C CYS A 66 -8.90 7.89 2.99
N SER A 67 -8.52 9.16 2.85
CA SER A 67 -7.37 9.64 2.05
C SER A 67 -6.05 8.97 2.43
N THR A 68 -5.80 8.72 3.73
CA THR A 68 -4.57 8.07 4.21
C THR A 68 -4.41 6.64 3.69
N ALA A 69 -5.49 5.85 3.64
CA ALA A 69 -5.41 4.48 3.12
C ALA A 69 -5.14 4.49 1.61
N VAL A 70 -5.83 5.36 0.87
CA VAL A 70 -5.62 5.58 -0.57
C VAL A 70 -4.18 6.02 -0.87
N ALA A 71 -3.66 6.95 -0.08
CA ALA A 71 -2.28 7.45 -0.13
C ALA A 71 -1.24 6.31 0.00
N LEU A 72 -1.42 5.44 0.99
CA LEU A 72 -0.49 4.32 1.22
C LEU A 72 -0.61 3.24 0.13
N TRP A 73 -1.81 3.03 -0.43
CA TRP A 73 -1.97 2.19 -1.62
C TRP A 73 -1.19 2.75 -2.81
N PHE A 74 -1.24 4.07 -3.03
CA PHE A 74 -0.45 4.69 -4.08
C PHE A 74 1.07 4.54 -3.86
N LEU A 75 1.54 4.75 -2.61
CA LEU A 75 2.95 4.55 -2.26
C LEU A 75 3.40 3.10 -2.46
N THR A 76 2.49 2.14 -2.28
CA THR A 76 2.72 0.73 -2.60
C THR A 76 3.00 0.57 -4.10
N CYS A 77 2.19 1.14 -4.99
CA CYS A 77 2.44 1.14 -6.44
C CYS A 77 3.81 1.74 -6.79
N GLU A 78 4.12 2.91 -6.25
CA GLU A 78 5.39 3.60 -6.53
C GLU A 78 6.60 2.78 -6.08
N SER A 79 6.57 2.25 -4.85
CA SER A 79 7.67 1.45 -4.31
C SER A 79 7.83 0.13 -5.06
N TYR A 80 6.71 -0.50 -5.43
CA TYR A 80 6.69 -1.77 -6.13
C TYR A 80 7.34 -1.69 -7.51
N ILE A 81 6.93 -0.71 -8.33
CA ILE A 81 7.56 -0.43 -9.63
C ILE A 81 9.03 -0.05 -9.46
N ASN A 82 9.37 0.76 -8.45
CA ASN A 82 10.75 1.13 -8.17
C ASN A 82 11.64 -0.08 -7.83
N ALA A 83 11.14 -1.04 -7.06
CA ALA A 83 11.90 -2.25 -6.73
C ALA A 83 12.23 -3.07 -7.99
N ILE A 84 11.24 -3.25 -8.87
CA ILE A 84 11.44 -3.95 -10.16
C ILE A 84 12.42 -3.17 -11.04
N LEU A 85 12.27 -1.85 -11.16
CA LEU A 85 13.15 -1.00 -11.95
C LEU A 85 14.59 -1.02 -11.44
N LYS A 86 14.79 -0.94 -10.13
CA LYS A 86 16.11 -1.05 -9.48
C LYS A 86 16.75 -2.40 -9.77
N ALA A 87 16.00 -3.49 -9.66
CA ALA A 87 16.48 -4.83 -9.97
C ALA A 87 16.95 -4.94 -11.43
N GLY A 88 16.15 -4.43 -12.38
CA GLY A 88 16.54 -4.38 -13.78
C GLY A 88 17.77 -3.50 -14.05
N CYS A 89 17.81 -2.32 -13.42
CA CYS A 89 18.92 -1.38 -13.54
C CYS A 89 20.23 -2.00 -13.05
N LEU A 90 20.17 -2.68 -11.90
CA LEU A 90 21.30 -3.35 -11.29
C LEU A 90 21.82 -4.49 -12.20
N GLN A 91 20.94 -5.35 -12.70
CA GLN A 91 21.30 -6.41 -13.64
C GLN A 91 21.95 -5.86 -14.93
N SER A 92 21.43 -4.74 -15.42
CA SER A 92 21.84 -4.17 -16.72
C SER A 92 22.99 -3.17 -16.60
N SER A 93 23.53 -2.95 -15.39
CA SER A 93 24.52 -1.90 -15.11
C SER A 93 24.07 -0.50 -15.58
N ILE A 94 22.77 -0.23 -15.51
CA ILE A 94 22.18 1.08 -15.81
C ILE A 94 22.04 1.85 -14.50
N PRO A 95 22.52 3.10 -14.40
CA PRO A 95 22.35 3.90 -13.18
C PRO A 95 20.86 4.18 -12.87
N PHE A 96 20.39 3.76 -11.68
CA PHE A 96 19.00 4.05 -11.24
C PHE A 96 18.73 5.56 -11.10
N SER A 97 19.77 6.38 -10.91
CA SER A 97 19.67 7.85 -10.91
C SER A 97 19.00 8.40 -12.16
N ASN A 98 19.07 7.69 -13.30
CA ASN A 98 18.40 8.08 -14.54
C ASN A 98 16.87 8.12 -14.42
N TYR A 99 16.30 7.41 -13.43
CA TYR A 99 14.86 7.25 -13.21
C TYR A 99 14.37 7.77 -11.86
N ARG A 100 15.27 8.03 -10.90
CA ARG A 100 14.94 8.37 -9.51
C ARG A 100 13.94 9.54 -9.42
N ASP A 101 14.19 10.60 -10.17
CA ASP A 101 13.42 11.85 -10.05
C ASP A 101 12.24 11.91 -11.05
N ARG A 102 11.98 10.80 -11.76
CA ARG A 102 10.86 10.68 -12.70
C ARG A 102 9.58 10.24 -12.00
N ASP A 103 8.43 10.57 -12.58
CA ASP A 103 7.12 10.13 -12.09
C ASP A 103 6.89 8.61 -12.30
N LEU A 104 5.78 8.10 -11.74
CA LEU A 104 5.42 6.69 -11.84
C LEU A 104 5.26 6.24 -13.30
N LYS A 105 4.69 7.08 -14.17
CA LYS A 105 4.49 6.79 -15.59
C LYS A 105 5.83 6.52 -16.29
N ALA A 106 6.80 7.41 -16.11
CA ALA A 106 8.11 7.27 -16.71
C ALA A 106 8.93 6.12 -16.09
N ARG A 107 8.75 5.82 -14.80
CA ARG A 107 9.35 4.64 -14.16
C ARG A 107 8.78 3.34 -14.71
N ILE A 108 7.47 3.25 -14.96
CA ILE A 108 6.84 2.09 -15.62
C ILE A 108 7.43 1.89 -17.02
N SER A 109 7.55 2.95 -17.83
CA SER A 109 8.25 2.86 -19.13
C SER A 109 9.68 2.35 -18.96
N GLY A 110 10.40 2.87 -17.97
CA GLY A 110 11.75 2.42 -17.63
C GLY A 110 11.82 0.92 -17.30
N VAL A 111 10.81 0.36 -16.63
CA VAL A 111 10.76 -1.09 -16.37
C VAL A 111 10.72 -1.87 -17.68
N PHE A 112 9.86 -1.48 -18.63
CA PHE A 112 9.79 -2.12 -19.95
C PHE A 112 11.12 -2.00 -20.71
N ASP A 113 11.73 -0.80 -20.69
CA ASP A 113 12.96 -0.51 -21.43
C ASP A 113 14.18 -1.26 -20.89
N VAL A 114 14.28 -1.37 -19.56
CA VAL A 114 15.40 -2.02 -18.87
C VAL A 114 15.24 -3.55 -18.88
N LEU A 115 14.03 -4.06 -18.66
CA LEU A 115 13.77 -5.51 -18.66
C LEU A 115 13.48 -6.09 -20.05
N LYS A 116 13.48 -5.26 -21.10
CA LYS A 116 13.16 -5.63 -22.49
C LYS A 116 11.84 -6.38 -22.63
N LEU A 117 10.82 -5.85 -21.96
CA LEU A 117 9.47 -6.42 -21.97
C LEU A 117 8.62 -5.75 -23.05
N VAL A 118 7.70 -6.51 -23.64
CA VAL A 118 6.69 -6.00 -24.57
C VAL A 118 5.67 -5.19 -23.77
N LYS A 119 5.46 -3.93 -24.13
CA LYS A 119 4.68 -2.97 -23.33
C LYS A 119 3.26 -2.79 -23.84
N GLU A 120 3.02 -3.10 -25.11
CA GLU A 120 1.78 -2.86 -25.85
C GLU A 120 0.59 -3.56 -25.18
N ASP A 121 0.75 -4.80 -24.74
CA ASP A 121 -0.32 -5.57 -24.11
C ASP A 121 -0.69 -5.02 -22.72
N PHE A 122 0.29 -4.55 -21.95
CA PHE A 122 0.03 -3.90 -20.68
C PHE A 122 -0.75 -2.60 -20.85
N TYR A 123 -0.38 -1.75 -21.83
CA TYR A 123 -1.10 -0.51 -22.11
C TYR A 123 -2.53 -0.76 -22.61
N LYS A 124 -2.79 -1.90 -23.26
CA LYS A 124 -4.13 -2.30 -23.71
C LYS A 124 -4.95 -3.06 -22.67
N SER A 125 -4.33 -3.52 -21.58
CA SER A 125 -4.99 -4.35 -20.54
C SER A 125 -6.10 -3.64 -19.76
N GLY A 126 -6.18 -2.30 -19.81
CA GLY A 126 -7.07 -1.49 -18.97
C GLY A 126 -6.50 -1.16 -17.60
N ILE A 127 -5.44 -1.83 -17.15
CA ILE A 127 -4.75 -1.55 -15.86
C ILE A 127 -4.10 -0.17 -15.89
N TYR A 128 -3.37 0.14 -16.97
CA TYR A 128 -2.63 1.39 -17.06
C TYR A 128 -3.54 2.64 -17.06
N PRO A 129 -4.65 2.70 -17.82
CA PRO A 129 -5.60 3.81 -17.72
C PRO A 129 -6.15 4.03 -16.29
N LYS A 130 -6.50 2.95 -15.57
CA LYS A 130 -6.95 3.06 -14.16
C LYS A 130 -5.84 3.63 -13.27
N LEU A 131 -4.60 3.20 -13.48
CA LEU A 131 -3.46 3.72 -12.73
C LEU A 131 -3.20 5.20 -13.02
N GLN A 132 -3.43 5.67 -14.25
CA GLN A 132 -3.32 7.10 -14.58
C GLN A 132 -4.37 7.93 -13.81
N GLU A 133 -5.62 7.49 -13.80
CA GLU A 133 -6.68 8.13 -13.00
C GLU A 133 -6.35 8.09 -11.49
N PHE A 134 -5.74 7.01 -11.00
CA PHE A 134 -5.27 6.95 -9.62
C PHE A 134 -4.14 7.95 -9.32
N MET A 135 -3.20 8.16 -10.26
CA MET A 135 -2.16 9.19 -10.13
C MET A 135 -2.77 10.60 -10.06
N GLU A 136 -3.79 10.87 -10.87
CA GLU A 136 -4.50 12.15 -10.87
C GLU A 136 -5.26 12.35 -9.55
N PHE A 137 -6.05 11.37 -9.13
CA PHE A 137 -6.79 11.39 -7.86
C PHE A 137 -5.87 11.66 -6.66
N ARG A 138 -4.73 10.95 -6.61
CA ARG A 138 -3.71 11.11 -5.59
C ARG A 138 -3.10 12.51 -5.57
N ASN A 139 -2.87 13.10 -6.74
CA ASN A 139 -2.31 14.45 -6.82
C ASN A 139 -3.27 15.50 -6.27
N GLU A 140 -4.58 15.33 -6.45
CA GLU A 140 -5.58 16.21 -5.84
C GLU A 140 -5.59 16.06 -4.32
N ILE A 141 -5.55 14.83 -3.79
CA ILE A 141 -5.53 14.58 -2.34
C ILE A 141 -4.28 15.16 -1.65
N PHE A 142 -3.09 14.99 -2.24
CA PHE A 142 -1.83 15.38 -1.57
C PHE A 142 -1.41 16.82 -1.78
N HIS A 143 -1.83 17.43 -2.89
CA HIS A 143 -1.35 18.77 -3.25
C HIS A 143 -2.43 19.83 -3.08
N ASP A 144 -3.61 19.47 -2.55
CA ASP A 144 -4.72 20.37 -2.26
C ASP A 144 -5.02 21.31 -3.44
N ARG A 145 -5.03 20.73 -4.65
CA ARG A 145 -5.06 21.48 -5.91
C ARG A 145 -6.46 21.90 -6.33
N SER A 146 -7.49 21.27 -5.77
CA SER A 146 -8.88 21.53 -6.14
C SER A 146 -9.54 22.49 -5.16
N LEU A 147 -10.10 23.58 -5.66
CA LEU A 147 -11.03 24.45 -4.90
C LEU A 147 -12.46 23.87 -4.85
N GLY A 148 -12.61 22.55 -5.02
CA GLY A 148 -13.91 21.87 -5.14
C GLY A 148 -14.33 21.52 -6.57
N ASP A 149 -13.49 21.76 -7.58
CA ASP A 149 -13.79 21.36 -8.96
C ASP A 149 -13.90 19.85 -9.11
N GLU A 150 -15.01 19.39 -9.70
CA GLU A 150 -15.19 17.97 -10.01
C GLU A 150 -14.19 17.49 -11.07
N ARG A 151 -13.62 16.32 -10.83
CA ARG A 151 -12.80 15.56 -11.76
C ARG A 151 -13.64 14.45 -12.37
N ASN A 152 -13.44 14.20 -13.66
CA ASN A 152 -14.10 13.10 -14.35
C ASN A 152 -13.16 11.90 -14.42
N PHE A 153 -13.50 10.84 -13.68
CA PHE A 153 -12.84 9.55 -13.73
C PHE A 153 -13.70 8.59 -14.55
N SER A 154 -13.22 8.24 -15.75
CA SER A 154 -13.95 7.45 -16.74
C SER A 154 -13.58 5.97 -16.75
N LYS A 155 -12.48 5.60 -16.07
CA LYS A 155 -11.94 4.24 -15.99
C LYS A 155 -12.04 3.65 -14.59
N THR A 156 -12.30 4.48 -13.59
CA THR A 156 -12.38 4.15 -12.18
C THR A 156 -13.63 4.78 -11.56
N SER A 157 -14.07 4.26 -10.42
CA SER A 157 -15.18 4.82 -9.63
C SER A 157 -14.66 5.75 -8.52
N PHE A 158 -13.54 6.43 -8.75
CA PHE A 158 -13.04 7.41 -7.80
C PHE A 158 -14.02 8.58 -7.66
N SER A 159 -14.11 9.15 -6.46
CA SER A 159 -14.93 10.32 -6.15
C SER A 159 -14.56 11.48 -7.09
N PRO A 160 -15.53 12.12 -7.75
CA PRO A 160 -15.28 13.32 -8.54
C PRO A 160 -14.65 14.44 -7.72
N ILE A 161 -14.84 14.45 -6.41
CA ILE A 161 -14.25 15.39 -5.47
C ILE A 161 -13.28 14.60 -4.55
N PRO A 162 -11.97 14.56 -4.86
CA PRO A 162 -11.05 13.62 -4.23
C PRO A 162 -10.86 13.78 -2.72
N PHE A 163 -11.00 14.99 -2.18
CA PHE A 163 -10.92 15.20 -0.73
C PHE A 163 -12.16 14.68 0.03
N LEU A 164 -13.26 14.39 -0.67
CA LEU A 164 -14.44 13.70 -0.13
C LEU A 164 -14.36 12.17 -0.33
N CYS A 165 -13.17 11.63 -0.59
CA CYS A 165 -12.99 10.19 -0.75
C CYS A 165 -13.46 9.38 0.46
N ASN A 166 -14.05 8.22 0.18
CA ASN A 166 -14.63 7.31 1.16
C ASN A 166 -14.16 5.85 0.94
N GLN A 167 -14.86 4.90 1.55
CA GLN A 167 -14.53 3.47 1.46
C GLN A 167 -14.56 2.90 0.03
N VAL A 168 -15.39 3.44 -0.86
CA VAL A 168 -15.40 3.03 -2.28
C VAL A 168 -14.05 3.32 -2.93
N ASP A 169 -13.49 4.51 -2.69
CA ASP A 169 -12.18 4.91 -3.20
C ASP A 169 -11.05 4.03 -2.65
N VAL A 170 -11.15 3.63 -1.38
CA VAL A 170 -10.18 2.71 -0.76
C VAL A 170 -10.19 1.35 -1.47
N VAL A 171 -11.38 0.80 -1.71
CA VAL A 171 -11.51 -0.51 -2.38
C VAL A 171 -11.09 -0.40 -3.85
N GLN A 172 -11.44 0.70 -4.54
CA GLN A 172 -10.97 0.98 -5.89
C GLN A 172 -9.43 1.06 -5.97
N ALA A 173 -8.79 1.78 -5.04
CA ALA A 173 -7.33 1.86 -4.95
C ALA A 173 -6.69 0.48 -4.68
N THR A 174 -7.29 -0.30 -3.76
CA THR A 174 -6.88 -1.67 -3.43
C THR A 174 -6.88 -2.56 -4.68
N ILE A 175 -7.95 -2.48 -5.49
CA ILE A 175 -8.08 -3.24 -6.75
C ILE A 175 -7.01 -2.85 -7.75
N ILE A 176 -6.78 -1.55 -7.96
CA ILE A 176 -5.77 -1.06 -8.92
C ILE A 176 -4.37 -1.54 -8.52
N VAL A 177 -4.03 -1.50 -7.22
CA VAL A 177 -2.76 -2.02 -6.70
C VAL A 177 -2.65 -3.53 -6.95
N LEU A 178 -3.73 -4.28 -6.70
CA LEU A 178 -3.76 -5.73 -6.91
C LEU A 178 -3.56 -6.09 -8.40
N GLU A 179 -4.22 -5.37 -9.30
CA GLU A 179 -4.07 -5.52 -10.75
C GLU A 179 -2.62 -5.23 -11.19
N LEU A 180 -2.03 -4.13 -10.71
CA LEU A 180 -0.64 -3.78 -10.98
C LEU A 180 0.34 -4.84 -10.45
N CYS A 181 0.16 -5.27 -9.20
CA CYS A 181 1.01 -6.30 -8.59
C CYS A 181 0.87 -7.65 -9.29
N THR A 182 -0.33 -7.99 -9.75
CA THR A 182 -0.58 -9.21 -10.53
C THR A 182 0.14 -9.14 -11.88
N ALA A 183 0.05 -8.00 -12.57
CA ALA A 183 0.71 -7.79 -13.86
C ALA A 183 2.23 -8.03 -13.79
N PHE A 184 2.90 -7.56 -12.74
CA PHE A 184 4.36 -7.70 -12.62
C PHE A 184 4.82 -8.82 -11.66
N ARG A 185 3.90 -9.59 -11.06
CA ARG A 185 4.15 -10.58 -9.99
C ARG A 185 5.35 -11.48 -10.25
N ARG A 186 5.47 -11.96 -11.49
CA ARG A 186 6.45 -12.95 -11.96
C ARG A 186 7.41 -12.39 -13.01
N VAL A 187 7.52 -11.07 -13.09
CA VAL A 187 8.37 -10.40 -14.09
C VAL A 187 9.86 -10.71 -13.88
N LEU A 188 10.26 -11.02 -12.64
CA LEU A 188 11.61 -11.46 -12.28
C LEU A 188 11.61 -12.99 -12.05
N PRO A 189 12.63 -13.72 -12.54
CA PRO A 189 12.65 -15.17 -12.48
C PRO A 189 12.73 -15.70 -11.05
N ASN A 190 11.94 -16.74 -10.76
CA ASN A 190 11.83 -17.39 -9.45
C ASN A 190 11.39 -16.46 -8.29
N CYS A 191 10.91 -15.26 -8.57
CA CYS A 191 10.35 -14.36 -7.56
C CYS A 191 8.83 -14.41 -7.57
N ASP A 192 8.22 -14.36 -6.40
CA ASP A 192 6.81 -14.00 -6.24
C ASP A 192 6.77 -12.61 -5.60
N LEU A 193 6.63 -11.58 -6.42
CA LEU A 193 6.70 -10.19 -5.95
C LEU A 193 5.38 -9.70 -5.34
N MET A 194 4.30 -10.48 -5.38
CA MET A 194 3.03 -10.09 -4.76
C MET A 194 3.29 -9.73 -3.28
N PRO A 195 2.87 -8.54 -2.80
CA PRO A 195 3.10 -8.11 -1.44
C PRO A 195 2.60 -9.13 -0.43
N ASP A 196 3.40 -9.35 0.61
CA ASP A 196 3.00 -10.14 1.77
C ASP A 196 2.41 -9.20 2.83
N ILE A 197 1.24 -9.56 3.32
CA ILE A 197 0.57 -8.88 4.43
C ILE A 197 0.90 -9.64 5.71
N PHE A 198 1.49 -8.92 6.67
CA PHE A 198 1.71 -9.41 8.02
C PHE A 198 0.37 -9.58 8.74
N VAL A 199 0.16 -10.73 9.37
CA VAL A 199 -1.02 -11.03 10.19
C VAL A 199 -0.55 -11.56 11.54
N GLU A 200 -0.96 -10.91 12.62
CA GLU A 200 -0.67 -11.32 13.99
C GLU A 200 -1.80 -12.17 14.57
N THR A 201 -1.47 -13.24 15.29
CA THR A 201 -2.41 -14.03 16.07
C THR A 201 -1.74 -14.64 17.29
N ASN A 202 -2.35 -14.52 18.46
CA ASN A 202 -1.92 -15.18 19.71
C ASN A 202 -0.42 -15.03 20.04
N GLY A 203 0.16 -13.84 19.84
CA GLY A 203 1.58 -13.58 20.10
C GLY A 203 2.56 -14.18 19.09
N SER A 204 2.04 -14.67 17.95
CA SER A 204 2.80 -15.08 16.78
C SER A 204 2.34 -14.29 15.56
N PHE A 205 3.07 -14.40 14.46
CA PHE A 205 2.69 -13.75 13.21
C PHE A 205 3.01 -14.62 12.00
N GLY A 206 2.30 -14.34 10.91
CA GLY A 206 2.53 -14.95 9.61
C GLY A 206 2.42 -13.92 8.49
N PHE A 207 2.75 -14.36 7.29
CA PHE A 207 2.68 -13.56 6.07
C PHE A 207 1.72 -14.23 5.09
N ILE A 208 0.76 -13.47 4.58
CA ILE A 208 -0.23 -13.95 3.61
C ILE A 208 -0.19 -13.03 2.40
N LYS A 209 -0.15 -13.60 1.19
CA LYS A 209 -0.11 -12.83 -0.05
C LYS A 209 -1.35 -11.93 -0.18
N PHE A 210 -1.13 -10.71 -0.67
CA PHE A 210 -2.15 -9.68 -0.73
C PHE A 210 -3.36 -10.05 -1.60
N ASP A 211 -3.17 -10.82 -2.68
CA ASP A 211 -4.25 -11.37 -3.48
C ASP A 211 -5.19 -12.27 -2.67
N ASN A 212 -4.65 -13.12 -1.80
CA ASN A 212 -5.42 -13.95 -0.88
C ASN A 212 -6.13 -13.11 0.20
N MET A 213 -5.49 -12.07 0.71
CA MET A 213 -6.11 -11.17 1.68
C MET A 213 -7.24 -10.34 1.07
N TYR A 214 -7.09 -9.92 -0.19
CA TYR A 214 -8.14 -9.22 -0.91
C TYR A 214 -9.37 -10.12 -1.13
N SER A 215 -9.15 -11.33 -1.67
CA SER A 215 -10.23 -12.25 -2.03
C SER A 215 -10.98 -12.80 -0.82
N ASN A 216 -10.27 -13.11 0.27
CA ASN A 216 -10.86 -13.75 1.44
C ASN A 216 -11.25 -12.77 2.56
N LEU A 217 -10.79 -11.52 2.52
CA LEU A 217 -11.11 -10.52 3.56
C LEU A 217 -11.68 -9.23 2.99
N ILE A 218 -10.90 -8.40 2.30
CA ILE A 218 -11.35 -7.03 1.93
C ILE A 218 -12.63 -7.07 1.10
N ARG A 219 -12.65 -7.88 0.04
CA ARG A 219 -13.81 -7.99 -0.85
C ARG A 219 -15.07 -8.46 -0.13
N PRO A 220 -15.07 -9.61 0.59
CA PRO A 220 -16.26 -10.05 1.31
C PRO A 220 -16.65 -9.10 2.45
N PHE A 221 -15.68 -8.47 3.12
CA PHE A 221 -15.96 -7.52 4.19
C PHE A 221 -16.69 -6.28 3.67
N PHE A 222 -16.20 -5.67 2.58
CA PHE A 222 -16.87 -4.53 1.95
C PHE A 222 -18.32 -4.87 1.54
N GLY A 223 -18.52 -6.01 0.88
CA GLY A 223 -19.86 -6.46 0.48
C GLY A 223 -20.81 -6.67 1.66
N GLN A 224 -20.33 -7.29 2.75
CA GLN A 224 -21.13 -7.52 3.96
C GLN A 224 -21.45 -6.22 4.71
N ALA A 225 -20.48 -5.29 4.80
CA ALA A 225 -20.69 -4.00 5.43
C ALA A 225 -21.73 -3.15 4.67
N LEU A 226 -21.70 -3.15 3.34
CA LEU A 226 -22.72 -2.50 2.52
C LEU A 226 -24.10 -3.14 2.73
N ALA A 227 -24.18 -4.48 2.67
CA ALA A 227 -25.43 -5.21 2.83
C ALA A 227 -26.09 -4.98 4.20
N LYS A 228 -25.30 -4.92 5.27
CA LYS A 228 -25.76 -4.61 6.63
C LYS A 228 -26.55 -3.30 6.69
N HIS A 229 -26.15 -2.31 5.90
CA HIS A 229 -26.77 -0.98 5.87
C HIS A 229 -27.71 -0.76 4.68
N THR A 230 -28.03 -1.81 3.92
CA THR A 230 -28.85 -1.72 2.69
C THR A 230 -28.27 -0.73 1.66
N LEU A 231 -26.93 -0.67 1.58
CA LEU A 231 -26.21 0.14 0.61
C LEU A 231 -25.76 -0.72 -0.59
N SER A 232 -25.55 -0.07 -1.73
CA SER A 232 -24.97 -0.66 -2.95
C SER A 232 -23.82 0.19 -3.47
N SER A 233 -22.96 -0.41 -4.29
CA SER A 233 -21.88 0.30 -4.99
C SER A 233 -21.79 -0.20 -6.42
N ASP A 234 -21.56 0.72 -7.36
CA ASP A 234 -21.30 0.40 -8.77
C ASP A 234 -19.86 -0.07 -9.03
N LEU A 235 -19.02 -0.12 -7.98
CA LEU A 235 -17.64 -0.54 -8.08
C LEU A 235 -17.54 -2.03 -8.48
N LEU A 236 -16.85 -2.29 -9.58
CA LEU A 236 -16.51 -3.66 -9.99
C LEU A 236 -15.43 -4.23 -9.08
N LEU A 237 -15.77 -5.26 -8.29
CA LEU A 237 -14.88 -5.88 -7.32
C LEU A 237 -13.95 -6.96 -7.90
N GLU A 238 -14.17 -7.41 -9.14
CA GLU A 238 -13.23 -8.33 -9.79
C GLU A 238 -12.04 -7.56 -10.38
N PRO A 239 -10.79 -7.86 -9.97
CA PRO A 239 -9.62 -7.29 -10.62
C PRO A 239 -9.43 -7.87 -12.03
N ILE A 240 -8.92 -7.05 -12.93
CA ILE A 240 -8.41 -7.51 -14.23
C ILE A 240 -7.24 -8.48 -14.01
N VAL A 241 -7.37 -9.70 -14.55
CA VAL A 241 -6.30 -10.70 -14.51
C VAL A 241 -5.44 -10.58 -15.77
N PHE A 242 -4.29 -9.94 -15.64
CA PHE A 242 -3.28 -9.83 -16.68
C PHE A 242 -1.90 -10.08 -16.07
N THR A 243 -1.02 -10.77 -16.78
CA THR A 243 0.36 -11.03 -16.32
C THR A 243 1.36 -10.78 -17.44
N LEU A 244 2.46 -10.10 -17.10
CA LEU A 244 3.59 -9.93 -17.98
C LEU A 244 4.46 -11.19 -17.98
N PRO A 245 5.13 -11.51 -19.10
CA PRO A 245 6.10 -12.58 -19.12
C PRO A 245 7.29 -12.26 -18.22
N CYS A 246 7.93 -13.31 -17.70
CA CYS A 246 9.21 -13.19 -17.03
C CYS A 246 10.26 -12.60 -17.98
N THR A 247 11.06 -11.65 -17.50
CA THR A 247 12.17 -11.08 -18.26
C THR A 247 13.21 -12.15 -18.62
N LYS A 248 13.84 -11.99 -19.78
CA LYS A 248 15.00 -12.78 -20.21
C LYS A 248 16.34 -12.13 -19.84
N ILE A 249 16.31 -10.88 -19.37
CA ILE A 249 17.52 -10.11 -19.02
C ILE A 249 18.18 -10.61 -17.75
N ILE A 250 17.38 -11.12 -16.81
CA ILE A 250 17.86 -11.77 -15.59
C ILE A 250 17.81 -13.29 -15.81
N PRO A 251 18.95 -14.00 -15.81
CA PRO A 251 18.95 -15.45 -15.93
C PRO A 251 18.21 -16.15 -14.79
N LYS A 252 17.59 -17.30 -15.07
CA LYS A 252 16.93 -18.10 -14.03
C LYS A 252 17.97 -18.54 -12.97
N GLY A 253 17.68 -18.28 -11.71
CA GLY A 253 18.55 -18.63 -10.58
C GLY A 253 19.67 -17.62 -10.29
N SER A 254 19.80 -16.54 -11.06
CA SER A 254 20.80 -15.48 -10.80
C SER A 254 20.38 -14.49 -9.72
N ILE A 255 19.15 -14.61 -9.21
CA ILE A 255 18.61 -13.81 -8.12
C ILE A 255 17.94 -14.70 -7.08
N LYS A 256 17.90 -14.22 -5.84
CA LYS A 256 17.17 -14.83 -4.72
C LYS A 256 16.44 -13.75 -3.94
N VAL A 257 15.26 -14.08 -3.42
CA VAL A 257 14.63 -13.25 -2.39
C VAL A 257 15.16 -13.74 -1.04
N ILE A 258 15.77 -12.84 -0.28
CA ILE A 258 16.32 -13.12 1.04
C ILE A 258 15.66 -12.22 2.08
N SER A 259 15.56 -12.70 3.30
CA SER A 259 15.15 -11.90 4.45
C SER A 259 15.93 -12.35 5.67
N LYS A 260 16.26 -11.40 6.54
CA LYS A 260 16.92 -11.70 7.81
C LYS A 260 15.88 -12.25 8.78
N ALA A 261 16.02 -13.53 9.14
CA ALA A 261 15.12 -14.21 10.06
C ALA A 261 15.65 -14.29 11.50
N LEU A 262 16.95 -14.08 11.70
CA LEU A 262 17.60 -14.18 13.02
C LEU A 262 17.95 -12.80 13.55
N PRO A 263 17.54 -12.44 14.79
CA PRO A 263 17.89 -11.17 15.39
C PRO A 263 19.39 -11.13 15.72
N ASP A 264 20.02 -9.97 15.52
CA ASP A 264 21.40 -9.80 15.98
C ASP A 264 21.44 -9.76 17.52
N SER A 265 22.48 -10.36 18.09
CA SER A 265 22.71 -10.35 19.55
C SER A 265 22.75 -8.94 20.13
N LYS A 266 23.23 -7.94 19.38
CA LYS A 266 23.24 -6.52 19.77
C LYS A 266 21.85 -5.90 19.96
N PHE A 267 20.79 -6.53 19.45
CA PHE A 267 19.40 -6.09 19.62
C PHE A 267 18.61 -6.96 20.60
N ASN A 268 19.29 -7.87 21.33
CA ASN A 268 18.64 -8.73 22.31
C ASN A 268 18.26 -7.93 23.56
N PHE A 269 17.09 -7.30 23.53
CA PHE A 269 16.53 -6.56 24.65
C PHE A 269 15.36 -7.34 25.25
N LYS A 270 15.44 -7.60 26.55
CA LYS A 270 14.36 -8.24 27.30
C LYS A 270 13.28 -7.21 27.61
N ALA A 271 12.25 -7.15 26.75
CA ALA A 271 11.08 -6.33 26.97
C ALA A 271 10.37 -6.69 28.29
N ASN A 272 9.72 -5.70 28.90
CA ASN A 272 8.85 -5.94 30.05
C ASN A 272 7.65 -6.79 29.59
N SER A 273 7.38 -7.90 30.29
CA SER A 273 6.27 -8.81 29.97
C SER A 273 4.91 -8.30 30.40
N ASN A 274 4.85 -7.22 31.20
CA ASN A 274 3.60 -6.65 31.66
C ASN A 274 2.85 -6.01 30.48
N THR A 275 1.65 -6.52 30.20
CA THR A 275 0.72 -5.85 29.29
C THR A 275 0.08 -4.66 30.03
N THR A 276 0.03 -3.49 29.40
CA THR A 276 -0.57 -2.28 29.99
C THR A 276 -1.57 -1.64 29.04
N THR A 277 -2.52 -0.87 29.59
CA THR A 277 -3.50 -0.09 28.83
C THR A 277 -3.28 1.42 28.99
N ILE A 278 -2.04 1.84 29.30
CA ILE A 278 -1.73 3.24 29.63
C ILE A 278 -2.24 4.21 28.57
N GLY A 279 -1.96 3.92 27.29
CA GLY A 279 -2.44 4.77 26.18
C GLY A 279 -3.96 4.83 26.08
N THR A 280 -4.65 3.70 26.23
CA THR A 280 -6.12 3.65 26.24
C THR A 280 -6.70 4.47 27.39
N ASN A 281 -6.15 4.32 28.60
CA ASN A 281 -6.62 5.04 29.78
C ASN A 281 -6.43 6.56 29.62
N LEU A 282 -5.26 7.00 29.14
CA LEU A 282 -4.99 8.42 28.87
C LEU A 282 -5.92 8.99 27.79
N MET A 283 -6.16 8.24 26.71
CA MET A 283 -7.11 8.65 25.67
C MET A 283 -8.55 8.68 26.17
N ASN A 284 -8.94 7.78 27.06
CA ASN A 284 -10.26 7.79 27.69
C ASN A 284 -10.45 9.03 28.57
N CYS A 285 -9.45 9.43 29.36
CA CYS A 285 -9.52 10.69 30.09
C CYS A 285 -9.73 11.90 29.15
N VAL A 286 -9.11 11.92 27.97
CA VAL A 286 -9.39 12.97 26.97
C VAL A 286 -10.83 12.89 26.48
N ARG A 287 -11.33 11.70 26.15
CA ARG A 287 -12.72 11.49 25.67
C ARG A 287 -13.76 11.90 26.72
N GLU A 288 -13.52 11.60 27.99
CA GLU A 288 -14.40 11.98 29.12
C GLU A 288 -14.48 13.51 29.30
N ASN A 289 -13.43 14.24 28.91
CA ASN A 289 -13.39 15.70 28.96
C ASN A 289 -13.96 16.37 27.70
N ILE A 290 -14.36 15.60 26.69
CA ILE A 290 -15.03 16.12 25.50
C ILE A 290 -16.54 15.95 25.71
N SER A 291 -17.26 17.07 25.83
CA SER A 291 -18.72 17.05 25.77
C SER A 291 -19.15 16.87 24.32
N PHE A 292 -19.52 15.65 23.93
CA PHE A 292 -20.16 15.43 22.64
C PHE A 292 -21.53 16.11 22.64
N ASN A 293 -21.76 17.03 21.72
CA ASN A 293 -23.08 17.63 21.54
C ASN A 293 -24.00 16.57 20.90
N THR A 294 -24.73 15.84 21.73
CA THR A 294 -25.64 14.76 21.30
C THR A 294 -26.90 15.26 20.60
N SER A 295 -27.06 16.57 20.41
CA SER A 295 -28.21 17.19 19.72
C SER A 295 -28.17 17.11 18.19
N ASN A 296 -27.51 16.10 17.61
CA ASN A 296 -27.29 15.93 16.16
C ASN A 296 -26.52 17.09 15.49
N GLN A 297 -25.72 17.86 16.24
CA GLN A 297 -24.90 18.93 15.68
C GLN A 297 -23.45 18.47 15.53
N PHE A 298 -22.94 18.50 14.30
CA PHE A 298 -21.53 18.23 13.99
C PHE A 298 -20.64 19.21 14.76
N GLN A 299 -19.65 18.69 15.50
CA GLN A 299 -18.66 19.52 16.17
C GLN A 299 -17.54 19.90 15.20
N LEU A 300 -17.42 21.19 14.91
CA LEU A 300 -16.34 21.71 14.09
C LEU A 300 -15.00 21.59 14.85
N PRO A 301 -13.90 21.24 14.17
CA PRO A 301 -12.58 21.36 14.75
C PRO A 301 -12.34 22.81 15.18
N ASN A 302 -11.69 22.99 16.33
CA ASN A 302 -11.42 24.32 16.86
C ASN A 302 -10.23 24.97 16.13
N TYR A 303 -10.50 25.63 15.00
CA TYR A 303 -9.49 26.36 14.22
C TYR A 303 -9.21 27.77 14.76
N MET A 304 -9.98 28.26 15.73
CA MET A 304 -9.89 29.63 16.25
C MET A 304 -9.57 29.60 17.74
N SER A 305 -8.39 30.10 18.14
CA SER A 305 -8.15 30.36 19.56
C SER A 305 -9.05 31.50 20.01
N ILE A 306 -10.02 31.22 20.87
CA ILE A 306 -10.68 32.28 21.63
C ILE A 306 -9.64 32.73 22.66
N THR A 307 -8.97 33.86 22.37
CA THR A 307 -8.17 34.61 23.36
C THR A 307 -9.08 35.27 24.37
#